data_AF-A0A7X5IFF0-F1
#
_entry.id   AF-A0A7X5IFF0-F1
#
_cell.length_a   1.000
_cell.length_b   1.000
_cell.length_c   1.000
_cell.angle_alpha   90.00
_cell.angle_beta   90.00
_cell.angle_gamma   90.00
#
_symmetry.space_group_name_H-M   'P 1'
#
loop_
_entity.id
_entity.type
_entity.pdbx_description
1 polymer ?
#
loop_
_entity_poly.entity_id
_entity_poly.type
_entity_poly.pdbx_seq_one_letter_code
_entity_poly.pdbx_strand_id
1 'polypeptide(L)'
;NGYRDYAATDVARVLRIKRLASLGFPLARIGAILDEMDAPGRSGASALEELDRELALEIERLEEQRRTIAALRRENLDPDLPVRFARILRMLPGVDTLADASPDNRTALIVAGHLYDEEELGELERVVRRIASDDLTETMLHLDQQLTALPSDASEAERAELAAESLEALKPIIACFDTANWLRPSTDREQFLDRIAFEGHNAAQQDVYHRIEAGIEAIMEARVEAERAPRA
;
A
#
# COMPACT_ATOMS: atom_id res chain seq x y z
N ASN A 1 -3.44 -2.83 -66.62
CA ASN A 1 -4.10 -1.75 -65.85
C ASN A 1 -3.60 -1.59 -64.41
N GLY A 2 -2.64 -2.39 -63.92
CA GLY A 2 -2.04 -2.18 -62.58
C GLY A 2 -2.96 -2.50 -61.39
N TYR A 3 -4.17 -3.00 -61.64
CA TYR A 3 -5.09 -3.44 -60.60
C TYR A 3 -4.73 -4.84 -60.10
N ARG A 4 -5.00 -5.08 -58.81
CA ARG A 4 -4.82 -6.39 -58.19
C ARG A 4 -6.06 -7.25 -58.47
N ASP A 5 -5.83 -8.42 -59.02
CA ASP A 5 -6.86 -9.45 -59.20
C ASP A 5 -6.79 -10.41 -58.01
N TYR A 6 -7.94 -10.68 -57.38
CA TYR A 6 -8.05 -11.56 -56.22
C TYR A 6 -8.80 -12.83 -56.59
N ALA A 7 -8.25 -13.99 -56.19
CA ALA A 7 -8.85 -15.30 -56.38
C ALA A 7 -9.59 -15.78 -55.13
N ALA A 8 -10.31 -16.90 -55.25
CA ALA A 8 -11.00 -17.54 -54.11
C ALA A 8 -10.05 -17.86 -52.94
N THR A 9 -8.77 -18.14 -53.23
CA THR A 9 -7.71 -18.36 -52.23
C THR A 9 -7.42 -17.10 -51.40
N ASP A 10 -7.47 -15.92 -52.01
CA ASP A 10 -7.26 -14.65 -51.31
C ASP A 10 -8.43 -14.35 -50.37
N VAL A 11 -9.66 -14.63 -50.83
CA VAL A 11 -10.87 -14.53 -50.00
C VAL A 11 -10.76 -15.48 -48.79
N ALA A 12 -10.36 -16.73 -49.02
CA ALA A 12 -10.15 -17.70 -47.94
C ALA A 12 -9.07 -17.22 -46.95
N ARG A 13 -7.96 -16.65 -47.43
CA ARG A 13 -6.90 -16.09 -46.58
C ARG A 13 -7.44 -14.95 -45.71
N VAL A 14 -8.22 -14.03 -46.27
CA VAL A 14 -8.85 -12.92 -45.52
C VAL A 14 -9.82 -13.45 -44.46
N LEU A 15 -10.64 -14.46 -44.76
CA LEU A 15 -11.55 -15.06 -43.78
C LEU A 15 -10.79 -15.72 -42.62
N ARG A 16 -9.68 -16.42 -42.90
CA ARG A 16 -8.82 -17.00 -41.87
C ARG A 16 -8.16 -15.92 -41.01
N ILE A 17 -7.68 -14.83 -41.60
CA ILE A 17 -7.16 -13.67 -40.87
C ILE A 17 -8.22 -13.08 -39.96
N LYS A 18 -9.44 -12.83 -40.48
CA LYS A 18 -10.57 -12.32 -39.70
C LYS A 18 -10.90 -13.23 -38.52
N ARG A 19 -10.87 -14.55 -38.71
CA ARG A 19 -11.13 -15.52 -37.64
C ARG A 19 -10.08 -15.44 -36.54
N LEU A 20 -8.78 -15.47 -36.88
CA LEU A 20 -7.71 -15.38 -35.89
C LEU A 20 -7.72 -14.02 -35.17
N ALA A 21 -7.95 -12.92 -35.88
CA ALA A 21 -8.11 -11.60 -35.27
C ALA A 21 -9.30 -11.56 -34.30
N SER A 22 -10.43 -12.19 -34.65
CA SER A 22 -11.60 -12.26 -33.76
C SER A 22 -11.39 -13.11 -32.51
N LEU A 23 -10.40 -14.02 -32.51
CA LEU A 23 -10.01 -14.79 -31.33
C LEU A 23 -9.09 -13.98 -30.40
N GLY A 24 -8.53 -12.86 -30.85
CA GLY A 24 -7.63 -12.02 -30.06
C GLY A 24 -6.18 -12.02 -30.54
N PHE A 25 -5.83 -12.76 -31.61
CA PHE A 25 -4.45 -12.72 -32.12
C PHE A 25 -4.12 -11.34 -32.71
N PRO A 26 -2.94 -10.76 -32.39
CA PRO A 26 -2.51 -9.52 -32.98
C PRO A 26 -2.22 -9.70 -34.48
N LEU A 27 -2.66 -8.75 -35.32
CA LEU A 27 -2.52 -8.82 -36.78
C LEU A 27 -1.07 -9.09 -37.25
N ALA A 28 -0.08 -8.57 -36.51
CA ALA A 28 1.34 -8.78 -36.78
C ALA A 28 1.79 -10.26 -36.65
N ARG A 29 1.11 -11.06 -35.82
CA ARG A 29 1.44 -12.48 -35.56
C ARG A 29 0.65 -13.45 -36.44
N ILE A 30 -0.52 -13.04 -36.95
CA ILE A 30 -1.43 -13.90 -37.73
C ILE A 30 -0.76 -14.48 -38.97
N GLY A 31 0.09 -13.72 -39.66
CA GLY A 31 0.81 -14.22 -40.86
C GLY A 31 1.62 -15.48 -40.55
N ALA A 32 2.46 -15.42 -39.51
CA ALA A 32 3.29 -16.55 -39.07
C ALA A 32 2.44 -17.76 -38.65
N ILE A 33 1.34 -17.53 -37.91
CA ILE A 33 0.43 -18.60 -37.48
C ILE A 33 -0.21 -19.29 -38.69
N LEU A 34 -0.66 -18.53 -39.69
CA LEU A 34 -1.23 -19.11 -40.92
C LEU A 34 -0.19 -19.93 -41.69
N ASP A 35 1.04 -19.41 -41.81
CA ASP A 35 2.12 -20.12 -42.49
C ASP A 35 2.52 -21.41 -41.73
N GLU A 36 2.46 -21.41 -40.39
CA GLU A 36 2.65 -22.61 -39.56
C GLU A 36 1.52 -23.63 -39.71
N MET A 37 0.26 -23.17 -39.78
CA MET A 37 -0.89 -24.04 -40.00
C MET A 37 -0.91 -24.67 -41.39
N ASP A 38 -0.36 -23.96 -42.39
CA ASP A 38 -0.28 -24.42 -43.77
C ASP A 38 0.94 -25.36 -44.00
N ALA A 39 1.88 -25.42 -43.04
CA ALA A 39 3.06 -26.27 -43.10
C ALA A 39 2.76 -27.75 -42.75
N PRO A 40 3.26 -28.73 -43.54
CA PRO A 40 3.02 -30.13 -43.27
C PRO A 40 3.64 -30.59 -41.95
N GLY A 41 2.83 -31.25 -41.10
CA GLY A 41 3.29 -31.86 -39.85
C GLY A 41 3.40 -30.90 -38.65
N ARG A 42 3.04 -29.62 -38.80
CA ARG A 42 2.88 -28.69 -37.68
C ARG A 42 1.41 -28.37 -37.46
N SER A 43 0.99 -28.35 -36.19
CA SER A 43 -0.37 -28.00 -35.80
C SER A 43 -0.35 -26.60 -35.19
N GLY A 44 -1.25 -25.72 -35.62
CA GLY A 44 -1.49 -24.41 -34.97
C GLY A 44 -2.08 -24.52 -33.55
N ALA A 45 -2.17 -25.74 -32.98
CA ALA A 45 -2.64 -25.99 -31.63
C ALA A 45 -1.82 -25.25 -30.57
N SER A 46 -0.50 -25.14 -30.74
CA SER A 46 0.36 -24.44 -29.77
C SER A 46 0.04 -22.95 -29.66
N ALA A 47 -0.25 -22.28 -30.78
CA ALA A 47 -0.64 -20.87 -30.79
C ALA A 47 -2.00 -20.64 -30.13
N LEU A 48 -2.94 -21.58 -30.30
CA LEU A 48 -4.24 -21.53 -29.64
C LEU A 48 -4.13 -21.79 -28.13
N GLU A 49 -3.31 -22.75 -27.70
CA GLU A 49 -3.05 -23.03 -26.28
C GLU A 49 -2.36 -21.86 -25.57
N GLU A 50 -1.44 -21.16 -26.24
CA GLU A 50 -0.81 -19.96 -25.72
C GLU A 50 -1.82 -18.82 -25.55
N LEU A 51 -2.65 -18.57 -26.58
CA LEU A 51 -3.70 -17.57 -26.51
C LEU A 51 -4.72 -17.87 -25.40
N ASP A 52 -5.15 -19.13 -25.27
CA ASP A 52 -6.07 -19.55 -24.21
C ASP A 52 -5.49 -19.26 -22.82
N ARG A 53 -4.19 -19.55 -22.63
CA ARG A 53 -3.48 -19.27 -21.37
C ARG A 53 -3.38 -17.77 -21.08
N GLU A 54 -3.07 -16.95 -22.09
CA GLU A 54 -3.05 -15.48 -21.96
C GLU A 54 -4.44 -14.93 -21.59
N LEU A 55 -5.49 -15.43 -22.25
CA LEU A 55 -6.86 -15.04 -21.95
C LEU A 55 -7.29 -15.45 -20.54
N ALA A 56 -6.89 -16.64 -20.07
CA ALA A 56 -7.15 -17.09 -18.71
C ALA A 56 -6.50 -16.15 -17.67
N LEU A 57 -5.24 -15.78 -17.87
CA LEU A 57 -4.55 -14.82 -16.99
C LEU A 57 -5.20 -13.44 -17.00
N GLU A 58 -5.64 -12.96 -18.18
CA GLU A 58 -6.35 -11.69 -18.29
C GLU A 58 -7.72 -11.73 -17.59
N ILE A 59 -8.44 -12.86 -17.69
CA ILE A 59 -9.69 -13.07 -16.95
C ILE A 59 -9.43 -13.03 -15.44
N GLU A 60 -8.43 -13.75 -14.94
CA GLU A 60 -8.07 -13.74 -13.52
C GLU A 60 -7.75 -12.32 -13.03
N ARG A 61 -6.99 -11.55 -13.81
CA ARG A 61 -6.67 -10.15 -13.54
C ARG A 61 -7.91 -9.26 -13.50
N LEU A 62 -8.80 -9.40 -14.48
CA LEU A 62 -10.06 -8.63 -14.55
C LEU A 62 -11.01 -9.00 -13.41
N GLU A 63 -11.08 -10.28 -13.04
CA GLU A 63 -11.87 -10.73 -11.90
C GLU A 63 -11.33 -10.16 -10.58
N GLU A 64 -10.00 -10.10 -10.41
CA GLU A 64 -9.39 -9.45 -9.25
C GLU A 64 -9.70 -7.95 -9.20
N GLN A 65 -9.59 -7.25 -10.34
CA GLN A 65 -9.99 -5.85 -10.43
C GLN A 65 -11.46 -5.65 -10.03
N ARG A 66 -12.36 -6.53 -10.48
CA ARG A 66 -13.78 -6.47 -10.11
C ARG A 66 -14.00 -6.76 -8.62
N ARG A 67 -13.26 -7.70 -8.02
CA ARG A 67 -13.31 -7.97 -6.57
C ARG A 67 -12.87 -6.74 -5.77
N THR A 68 -11.77 -6.09 -6.16
CA THR A 68 -11.29 -4.85 -5.53
C THR A 68 -12.31 -3.73 -5.65
N ILE A 69 -12.85 -3.46 -6.85
CA ILE A 69 -13.91 -2.45 -7.04
C ILE A 69 -15.14 -2.75 -6.16
N ALA A 70 -15.55 -4.02 -6.07
CA ALA A 70 -16.68 -4.40 -5.24
C ALA A 70 -16.41 -4.18 -3.75
N ALA A 71 -15.20 -4.49 -3.26
CA ALA A 71 -14.79 -4.22 -1.88
C ALA A 71 -14.80 -2.72 -1.56
N LEU A 72 -14.16 -1.90 -2.41
CA LEU A 72 -14.14 -0.44 -2.28
C LEU A 72 -15.56 0.14 -2.18
N ARG A 73 -16.46 -0.30 -3.08
CA ARG A 73 -17.86 0.19 -3.10
C ARG A 73 -18.69 -0.30 -1.91
N ARG A 74 -18.56 -1.58 -1.53
CA ARG A 74 -19.35 -2.18 -0.44
C ARG A 74 -19.04 -1.54 0.90
N GLU A 75 -17.77 -1.24 1.12
CA GLU A 75 -17.27 -0.71 2.38
C GLU A 75 -17.11 0.81 2.34
N ASN A 76 -17.28 1.48 1.19
CA ASN A 76 -17.04 2.91 1.02
C ASN A 76 -15.59 3.29 1.42
N LEU A 77 -14.62 2.53 0.90
CA LEU A 77 -13.19 2.75 1.14
C LEU A 77 -12.62 3.74 0.11
N ASP A 78 -11.58 4.48 0.52
CA ASP A 78 -10.86 5.38 -0.37
C ASP A 78 -10.18 4.61 -1.52
N PRO A 79 -10.43 5.01 -2.79
CA PRO A 79 -9.90 4.30 -3.96
C PRO A 79 -8.39 4.51 -4.17
N ASP A 80 -7.81 5.52 -3.53
CA ASP A 80 -6.38 5.84 -3.61
C ASP A 80 -5.52 4.87 -2.76
N LEU A 81 -6.15 4.03 -1.94
CA LEU A 81 -5.51 3.12 -1.00
C LEU A 81 -5.76 1.65 -1.33
N PRO A 82 -4.78 0.75 -1.06
CA PRO A 82 -5.05 -0.68 -1.05
C PRO A 82 -6.12 -1.06 -0.03
N VAL A 83 -6.97 -2.02 -0.39
CA VAL A 83 -8.16 -2.41 0.39
C VAL A 83 -7.83 -2.75 1.84
N ARG A 84 -6.74 -3.49 2.08
CA ARG A 84 -6.32 -3.88 3.44
C ARG A 84 -5.92 -2.65 4.27
N PHE A 85 -5.12 -1.76 3.70
CA PHE A 85 -4.70 -0.53 4.37
C PHE A 85 -5.88 0.39 4.67
N ALA A 86 -6.78 0.60 3.70
CA ALA A 86 -7.98 1.42 3.88
C ALA A 86 -8.89 0.89 5.01
N ARG A 87 -9.01 -0.44 5.16
CA ARG A 87 -9.73 -1.05 6.29
C ARG A 87 -9.06 -0.78 7.63
N ILE A 88 -7.73 -0.84 7.68
CA ILE A 88 -6.96 -0.55 8.90
C ILE A 88 -7.14 0.92 9.27
N LEU A 89 -7.01 1.86 8.32
CA LEU A 89 -7.20 3.29 8.60
C LEU A 89 -8.57 3.60 9.19
N ARG A 90 -9.64 2.97 8.69
CA ARG A 90 -10.99 3.17 9.23
C ARG A 90 -11.20 2.70 10.67
N MET A 91 -10.24 1.96 11.22
CA MET A 91 -10.26 1.59 12.63
C MET A 91 -9.61 2.67 13.50
N LEU A 92 -8.87 3.63 12.92
CA LEU A 92 -8.32 4.75 13.66
C LEU A 92 -9.44 5.72 14.08
N PRO A 93 -9.47 6.14 15.36
CA PRO A 93 -10.42 7.15 15.80
C PRO A 93 -10.18 8.48 15.10
N GLY A 94 -11.25 9.16 14.70
CA GLY A 94 -11.19 10.49 14.09
C GLY A 94 -10.77 10.51 12.61
N VAL A 95 -10.49 9.36 11.99
CA VAL A 95 -10.15 9.24 10.56
C VAL A 95 -11.11 8.23 9.91
N ASP A 96 -12.25 8.70 9.43
CA ASP A 96 -13.20 7.85 8.71
C ASP A 96 -12.78 7.66 7.24
N THR A 97 -12.14 8.68 6.67
CA THR A 97 -11.68 8.74 5.28
C THR A 97 -10.38 9.53 5.16
N LEU A 98 -9.68 9.37 4.04
CA LEU A 98 -8.53 10.23 3.70
C LEU A 98 -8.87 11.74 3.66
N ALA A 99 -10.14 12.11 3.51
CA ALA A 99 -10.57 13.51 3.51
C ALA A 99 -10.56 14.16 4.89
N ASP A 100 -10.57 13.36 5.96
CA ASP A 100 -10.51 13.84 7.35
C ASP A 100 -9.07 14.19 7.77
N ALA A 101 -8.06 13.67 7.05
CA ALA A 101 -6.66 13.96 7.29
C ALA A 101 -6.25 15.34 6.72
N SER A 102 -5.25 15.97 7.35
CA SER A 102 -4.59 17.16 6.78
C SER A 102 -3.96 16.82 5.40
N PRO A 103 -3.74 17.81 4.51
CA PRO A 103 -3.17 17.54 3.18
C PRO A 103 -1.84 16.78 3.21
N ASP A 104 -0.97 17.10 4.17
CA ASP A 104 0.35 16.48 4.31
C ASP A 104 0.22 15.06 4.85
N ASN A 105 -0.62 14.87 5.88
CA ASN A 105 -0.91 13.54 6.43
C ASN A 105 -1.59 12.64 5.38
N ARG A 106 -2.51 13.18 4.57
CA ARG A 106 -3.14 12.46 3.46
C ARG A 106 -2.11 11.96 2.46
N THR A 107 -1.12 12.78 2.11
CA THR A 107 -0.05 12.39 1.18
C THR A 107 0.80 11.28 1.78
N ALA A 108 1.20 11.41 3.05
CA ALA A 108 1.94 10.37 3.77
C ALA A 108 1.17 9.04 3.82
N LEU A 109 -0.14 9.07 4.12
CA LEU A 109 -0.99 7.87 4.18
C LEU A 109 -1.12 7.17 2.82
N ILE A 110 -1.27 7.92 1.72
CA ILE A 110 -1.31 7.33 0.38
C ILE A 110 0.02 6.62 0.10
N VAL A 111 1.14 7.29 0.34
CA VAL A 111 2.46 6.71 0.08
C VAL A 111 2.70 5.48 0.98
N ALA A 112 2.39 5.56 2.28
CA ALA A 112 2.53 4.46 3.22
C ALA A 112 1.71 3.24 2.79
N GLY A 113 0.47 3.45 2.36
CA GLY A 113 -0.40 2.37 1.90
C GLY A 113 0.16 1.57 0.72
N HIS A 114 0.97 2.19 -0.14
CA HIS A 114 1.61 1.52 -1.29
C HIS A 114 3.04 1.04 -1.01
N LEU A 115 3.67 1.47 0.08
CA LEU A 115 5.04 1.08 0.45
C LEU A 115 5.09 -0.07 1.46
N TYR A 116 4.05 -0.22 2.30
CA TYR A 116 4.01 -1.25 3.32
C TYR A 116 3.79 -2.64 2.74
N ASP A 117 4.56 -3.61 3.22
CA ASP A 117 4.36 -5.02 2.95
C ASP A 117 3.36 -5.67 3.93
N GLU A 118 3.08 -6.96 3.75
CA GLU A 118 2.07 -7.66 4.55
C GLU A 118 2.44 -7.79 6.03
N GLU A 119 3.73 -7.79 6.37
CA GLU A 119 4.24 -7.87 7.74
C GLU A 119 4.08 -6.51 8.43
N GLU A 120 4.52 -5.43 7.78
CA GLU A 120 4.36 -4.04 8.22
C GLU A 120 2.87 -3.70 8.42
N LEU A 121 2.01 -4.10 7.48
CA LEU A 121 0.55 -3.98 7.61
C LEU A 121 -0.01 -4.79 8.79
N GLY A 122 0.56 -5.96 9.08
CA GLY A 122 0.19 -6.79 10.23
C GLY A 122 0.55 -6.14 11.56
N GLU A 123 1.69 -5.46 11.64
CA GLU A 123 2.05 -4.65 12.81
C GLU A 123 1.13 -3.44 12.95
N LEU A 124 0.94 -2.67 11.88
CA LEU A 124 0.05 -1.51 11.87
C LEU A 124 -1.36 -1.90 12.34
N GLU A 125 -1.91 -3.01 11.85
CA GLU A 125 -3.22 -3.49 12.25
C GLU A 125 -3.32 -3.82 13.75
N ARG A 126 -2.26 -4.39 14.35
CA ARG A 126 -2.20 -4.64 15.81
C ARG A 126 -2.19 -3.34 16.60
N VAL A 127 -1.39 -2.37 16.14
CA VAL A 127 -1.26 -1.04 16.76
C VAL A 127 -2.57 -0.27 16.69
N VAL A 128 -3.19 -0.19 15.52
CA VAL A 128 -4.47 0.51 15.33
C VAL A 128 -5.58 -0.13 16.15
N ARG A 129 -5.65 -1.48 16.21
CA ARG A 129 -6.61 -2.17 17.10
C ARG A 129 -6.43 -1.81 18.56
N ARG A 130 -5.18 -1.59 19.00
CA ARG A 130 -4.90 -1.16 20.37
C ARG A 130 -5.39 0.27 20.61
N ILE A 131 -5.15 1.17 19.66
CA ILE A 131 -5.62 2.55 19.71
C ILE A 131 -7.15 2.61 19.73
N ALA A 132 -7.81 1.82 18.87
CA ALA A 132 -9.27 1.75 18.73
C ALA A 132 -10.00 1.17 19.96
N SER A 133 -9.29 0.90 21.07
CA SER A 133 -9.95 0.59 22.33
C SER A 133 -10.44 1.87 23.00
N ASP A 134 -11.63 1.82 23.61
CA ASP A 134 -12.29 2.99 24.21
C ASP A 134 -11.38 3.72 25.22
N ASP A 135 -10.53 2.99 25.95
CA ASP A 135 -9.61 3.54 26.96
C ASP A 135 -8.48 4.42 26.39
N LEU A 136 -8.12 4.26 25.11
CA LEU A 136 -6.99 4.96 24.48
C LEU A 136 -7.42 6.00 23.44
N THR A 137 -8.63 5.86 22.91
CA THR A 137 -9.13 6.70 21.82
C THR A 137 -9.14 8.19 22.20
N GLU A 138 -9.74 8.54 23.33
CA GLU A 138 -9.80 9.94 23.79
C GLU A 138 -8.40 10.51 24.07
N THR A 139 -7.52 9.70 24.67
CA THR A 139 -6.13 10.10 24.95
C THR A 139 -5.36 10.39 23.67
N MET A 140 -5.49 9.56 22.64
CA MET A 140 -4.80 9.76 21.36
C MET A 140 -5.32 11.00 20.61
N LEU A 141 -6.64 11.22 20.60
CA LEU A 141 -7.23 12.42 20.01
C LEU A 141 -6.81 13.70 20.74
N HIS A 142 -6.72 13.65 22.07
CA HIS A 142 -6.25 14.79 22.85
C HIS A 142 -4.78 15.09 22.56
N LEU A 143 -3.94 14.05 22.49
CA LEU A 143 -2.52 14.20 22.21
C LEU A 143 -2.27 14.77 20.81
N ASP A 144 -2.97 14.27 19.78
CA ASP A 144 -2.91 14.78 18.42
C ASP A 144 -3.26 16.27 18.34
N GLN A 145 -4.31 16.70 19.07
CA GLN A 145 -4.70 18.10 19.15
C GLN A 145 -3.63 18.98 19.80
N GLN A 146 -3.01 18.51 20.90
CA GLN A 146 -1.94 19.25 21.57
C GLN A 146 -0.70 19.39 20.67
N LEU A 147 -0.27 18.30 20.02
CA LEU A 147 0.86 18.31 19.07
C LEU A 147 0.57 19.25 17.90
N THR A 148 -0.61 19.17 17.30
CA THR A 148 -1.00 20.02 16.16
C THR A 148 -1.08 21.51 16.55
N ALA A 149 -1.50 21.81 17.77
CA ALA A 149 -1.62 23.19 18.26
C ALA A 149 -0.30 23.80 18.76
N LEU A 150 0.77 23.01 18.89
CA LEU A 150 2.05 23.46 19.42
C LEU A 150 2.66 24.57 18.54
N PRO A 151 2.87 25.79 19.08
CA PRO A 151 3.40 26.90 18.30
C PRO A 151 4.89 26.73 18.00
N SER A 152 5.35 27.32 16.90
CA SER A 152 6.75 27.19 16.46
C SER A 152 7.78 27.77 17.44
N ASP A 153 7.36 28.70 18.30
CA ASP A 153 8.17 29.36 19.32
C ASP A 153 7.95 28.79 20.73
N ALA A 154 7.27 27.64 20.85
CA ALA A 154 7.11 26.93 22.12
C ALA A 154 8.44 26.77 22.83
N SER A 155 8.44 26.96 24.14
CA SER A 155 9.65 26.89 24.97
C SER A 155 10.20 25.46 25.04
N GLU A 156 11.49 25.35 25.39
CA GLU A 156 12.13 24.06 25.63
C GLU A 156 11.40 23.24 26.71
N ALA A 157 10.89 23.92 27.75
CA ALA A 157 10.14 23.26 28.82
C ALA A 157 8.82 22.67 28.31
N GLU A 158 8.04 23.44 27.53
CA GLU A 158 6.78 22.97 26.95
C GLU A 158 7.00 21.79 26.00
N ARG A 159 8.04 21.84 25.16
CA ARG A 159 8.37 20.71 24.27
C ARG A 159 8.79 19.46 25.03
N ALA A 160 9.61 19.62 26.07
CA ALA A 160 10.04 18.50 26.91
C ALA A 160 8.88 17.87 27.69
N GLU A 161 7.99 18.69 28.25
CA GLU A 161 6.81 18.24 28.99
C GLU A 161 5.86 17.48 28.07
N LEU A 162 5.54 18.04 26.89
CA LEU A 162 4.67 17.38 25.92
C LEU A 162 5.26 16.06 25.42
N ALA A 163 6.57 16.00 25.14
CA ALA A 163 7.21 14.76 24.74
C ALA A 163 7.13 13.67 25.82
N ALA A 164 7.33 14.05 27.10
CA ALA A 164 7.22 13.11 28.23
C ALA A 164 5.78 12.63 28.44
N GLU A 165 4.79 13.53 28.38
CA GLU A 165 3.37 13.19 28.47
C GLU A 165 2.95 12.25 27.33
N SER A 166 3.39 12.55 26.11
CA SER A 166 3.17 11.72 24.92
C SER A 166 3.72 10.31 25.13
N LEU A 167 4.97 10.19 25.58
CA LEU A 167 5.62 8.90 25.77
C LEU A 167 4.90 8.05 26.82
N GLU A 168 4.45 8.67 27.92
CA GLU A 168 3.64 7.99 28.94
C GLU A 168 2.30 7.52 28.38
N ALA A 169 1.59 8.37 27.63
CA ALA A 169 0.32 8.02 27.00
C ALA A 169 0.47 6.90 25.96
N LEU A 170 1.61 6.85 25.27
CA LEU A 170 1.90 5.85 24.22
C LEU A 170 2.35 4.49 24.78
N LYS A 171 2.72 4.35 26.06
CA LYS A 171 3.18 3.07 26.65
C LYS A 171 2.33 1.84 26.30
N PRO A 172 0.98 1.90 26.37
CA PRO A 172 0.15 0.75 26.03
C PRO A 172 0.22 0.33 24.55
N ILE A 173 0.57 1.26 23.68
CA ILE A 173 0.73 1.07 22.23
C ILE A 173 2.15 0.59 21.94
N ILE A 174 3.16 1.20 22.56
CA ILE A 174 4.57 0.81 22.49
C ILE A 174 4.76 -0.67 22.84
N ALA A 175 3.99 -1.19 23.80
CA ALA A 175 4.00 -2.61 24.16
C ALA A 175 3.63 -3.55 23.00
N CYS A 176 2.92 -3.05 21.98
CA CYS A 176 2.52 -3.82 20.80
C CYS A 176 3.56 -3.80 19.66
N PHE A 177 4.57 -2.92 19.74
CA PHE A 177 5.59 -2.79 18.71
C PHE A 177 6.60 -3.94 18.75
N ASP A 178 7.10 -4.30 17.57
CA ASP A 178 8.22 -5.22 17.42
C ASP A 178 9.56 -4.49 17.64
N THR A 179 10.31 -4.94 18.65
CA THR A 179 11.64 -4.40 18.97
C THR A 179 12.61 -4.53 17.79
N ALA A 180 12.49 -5.56 16.94
CA ALA A 180 13.36 -5.76 15.80
C ALA A 180 13.17 -4.67 14.73
N ASN A 181 11.96 -4.12 14.60
CA ASN A 181 11.66 -3.04 13.66
C ASN A 181 12.16 -1.69 14.16
N TRP A 182 12.16 -1.45 15.48
CA TRP A 182 12.63 -0.21 16.07
C TRP A 182 14.14 -0.13 16.28
N LEU A 183 14.81 -1.26 16.51
CA LEU A 183 16.25 -1.29 16.83
C LEU A 183 17.14 -1.55 15.60
N ARG A 184 16.56 -1.56 14.39
CA ARG A 184 17.31 -1.65 13.14
C ARG A 184 17.46 -0.27 12.52
N PRO A 185 18.48 -0.04 11.67
CA PRO A 185 18.55 1.18 10.88
C PRO A 185 17.29 1.37 10.03
N SER A 186 16.78 2.60 9.98
CA SER A 186 15.66 2.96 9.12
C SER A 186 16.03 2.77 7.66
N THR A 187 15.13 2.14 6.91
CA THR A 187 15.23 1.94 5.48
C THR A 187 15.00 3.25 4.72
N ASP A 188 15.41 3.29 3.45
CA ASP A 188 15.14 4.44 2.57
C ASP A 188 13.64 4.73 2.43
N ARG A 189 12.79 3.70 2.55
CA ARG A 189 11.31 3.83 2.50
C ARG A 189 10.78 4.55 3.74
N GLU A 190 11.22 4.17 4.92
CA GLU A 190 10.83 4.79 6.19
C GLU A 190 11.29 6.24 6.25
N GLN A 191 12.56 6.51 5.90
CA GLN A 191 13.10 7.88 5.85
C GLN A 191 12.36 8.79 4.85
N PHE A 192 11.81 8.20 3.78
CA PHE A 192 10.99 8.94 2.83
C PHE A 192 9.60 9.25 3.39
N LEU A 193 8.98 8.29 4.09
CA LEU A 193 7.70 8.50 4.78
C LEU A 193 7.80 9.55 5.87
N ASP A 194 8.85 9.50 6.70
CA ASP A 194 9.08 10.48 7.76
C ASP A 194 9.17 11.88 7.18
N ARG A 195 9.90 12.06 6.08
CA ARG A 195 10.03 13.36 5.42
C ARG A 195 8.68 13.92 4.98
N ILE A 196 7.82 13.11 4.36
CA ILE A 196 6.49 13.54 3.92
C ILE A 196 5.60 13.84 5.13
N ALA A 197 5.63 12.99 6.16
CA ALA A 197 4.84 13.20 7.38
C ALA A 197 5.24 14.50 8.09
N PHE A 198 6.53 14.87 8.08
CA PHE A 198 7.06 16.06 8.73
C PHE A 198 7.07 17.35 7.88
N GLU A 199 6.74 17.29 6.59
CA GLU A 199 6.75 18.47 5.69
C GLU A 199 5.85 19.61 6.19
N GLY A 200 4.71 19.30 6.80
CA GLY A 200 3.77 20.27 7.36
C GLY A 200 4.07 20.75 8.78
N HIS A 201 5.03 20.13 9.46
CA HIS A 201 5.29 20.38 10.88
C HIS A 201 6.26 21.55 11.09
N ASN A 202 6.00 22.33 12.12
CA ASN A 202 6.93 23.37 12.54
C ASN A 202 8.11 22.79 13.34
N ALA A 203 9.15 23.60 13.56
CA ALA A 203 10.38 23.15 14.23
C ALA A 203 10.15 22.64 15.66
N ALA A 204 9.19 23.21 16.40
CA ALA A 204 8.87 22.76 17.75
C ALA A 204 8.16 21.40 17.73
N GLN A 205 7.24 21.19 16.78
CA GLN A 205 6.56 19.90 16.60
C GLN A 205 7.56 18.81 16.21
N GLN A 206 8.43 19.06 15.23
CA GLN A 206 9.47 18.12 14.81
C GLN A 206 10.39 17.72 15.98
N ASP A 207 10.79 18.68 16.82
CA ASP A 207 11.58 18.40 18.02
C ASP A 207 10.85 17.49 19.01
N VAL A 208 9.54 17.70 19.23
CA VAL A 208 8.73 16.83 20.10
C VAL A 208 8.62 15.42 19.52
N TYR A 209 8.36 15.26 18.21
CA TYR A 209 8.30 13.94 17.57
C TYR A 209 9.63 13.19 17.68
N HIS A 210 10.76 13.85 17.42
CA HIS A 210 12.08 13.23 17.57
C HIS A 210 12.38 12.79 19.02
N ARG A 211 11.91 13.55 20.02
CA ARG A 211 12.03 13.13 21.43
C ARG A 211 11.17 11.91 21.74
N ILE A 212 9.96 11.84 21.18
CA ILE A 212 9.08 10.68 21.32
C ILE A 212 9.73 9.45 20.67
N GLU A 213 10.24 9.58 19.44
CA GLU A 213 10.95 8.51 18.72
C GLU A 213 12.14 7.97 19.54
N ALA A 214 13.02 8.86 20.02
CA ALA A 214 14.16 8.48 20.86
C ALA A 214 13.72 7.83 22.19
N GLY A 215 12.61 8.31 22.77
CA GLY A 215 12.02 7.70 23.97
C GLY A 215 11.48 6.29 23.72
N ILE A 216 10.86 6.04 22.57
CA ILE A 216 10.39 4.72 22.16
C ILE A 216 11.58 3.78 21.96
N GLU A 217 12.63 4.23 21.27
CA GLU A 217 13.87 3.46 21.06
C GLU A 217 14.47 3.02 22.40
N ALA A 218 14.62 3.93 23.36
CA ALA A 218 15.11 3.62 24.71
C ALA A 218 14.23 2.58 25.45
N ILE A 219 12.91 2.63 25.29
CA ILE A 219 12.00 1.62 25.85
C ILE A 219 12.23 0.26 25.19
N MET A 220 12.47 0.21 23.87
CA MET A 220 12.74 -1.04 23.15
C MET A 220 14.08 -1.66 23.57
N GLU A 221 15.12 -0.85 23.74
CA GLU A 221 16.41 -1.31 24.24
C GLU A 221 16.27 -1.95 25.63
N ALA A 222 15.57 -1.28 26.54
CA ALA A 222 15.32 -1.77 27.89
C ALA A 222 14.51 -3.08 27.90
N ARG A 223 13.54 -3.24 26.98
CA ARG A 223 12.77 -4.49 26.81
C ARG A 223 13.67 -5.66 26.40
N VAL A 224 14.52 -5.46 25.39
CA VAL A 224 15.45 -6.49 24.92
C VAL A 224 16.46 -6.88 26.01
N GLU A 225 16.94 -5.91 26.78
CA GLU A 225 17.85 -6.18 27.91
C GLU A 225 17.16 -7.00 29.02
N ALA A 226 15.91 -6.65 29.37
CA ALA A 226 15.13 -7.38 30.37
C ALA A 226 14.82 -8.83 29.95
N GLU A 227 14.60 -9.08 28.66
CA GLU A 227 14.38 -10.42 28.11
C GLU A 227 15.66 -11.27 28.07
N ARG A 228 16.83 -10.63 27.93
CA ARG A 228 18.15 -11.29 27.96
C ARG A 228 18.65 -11.56 29.38
N ALA A 229 18.13 -10.86 30.39
CA ALA A 229 18.51 -11.09 31.78
C ALA A 229 18.05 -12.50 32.24
N PRO A 230 18.93 -13.31 32.87
CA PRO A 230 18.54 -14.62 33.36
C PRO A 230 17.43 -14.47 34.40
N ARG A 231 16.32 -15.21 34.23
CA ARG A 231 15.28 -15.32 35.26
C ARG A 231 15.91 -15.91 36.52
N ALA A 232 16.09 -15.07 37.53
CA ALA A 232 16.60 -15.45 38.85
C ALA A 232 15.61 -16.37 39.59
#